data_AF-A0A4S8KK66-F1
#
_entry.id   AF-A0A4S8KK66-F1
#
_cell.length_a   1.000
_cell.length_b   1.000
_cell.length_c   1.000
_cell.angle_alpha   90.00
_cell.angle_beta   90.00
_cell.angle_gamma   90.00
#
_symmetry.space_group_name_H-M   'P 1'
#
loop_
_entity.id
_entity.type
_entity.pdbx_description
1 polymer ?
#
loop_
_entity_poly.entity_id
_entity_poly.type
_entity_poly.pdbx_seq_one_letter_code
_entity_poly.pdbx_strand_id
1 'polypeptide(L)'
;DIFVGYDHRYIDEDSRDLTFQTPFGMHRLVKLPMGWTNSVPIFHDDVTFILKDEIPHVTIPYVDDVPIKGPATRYELPGGGYETIPENPKIRRFVWEHMGNVNRVIQ
;
A
#
# COMPACT_ATOMS: atom_id res chain seq x y z
N ASP A 1 -2.05 4.57 2.19
CA ASP A 1 -3.08 4.83 1.19
C ASP A 1 -2.58 4.66 -0.24
N ILE A 2 -3.11 3.66 -0.93
CA ILE A 2 -3.02 3.49 -2.39
C ILE A 2 -4.23 4.20 -3.03
N PHE A 3 -4.22 5.54 -2.96
CA PHE A 3 -5.38 6.38 -3.28
C PHE A 3 -6.02 6.12 -4.67
N VAL A 4 -5.21 5.79 -5.68
CA VAL A 4 -5.65 5.54 -7.07
C VAL A 4 -5.70 4.05 -7.42
N GLY A 5 -5.57 3.15 -6.45
CA GLY A 5 -5.43 1.72 -6.69
C GLY A 5 -6.62 1.10 -7.44
N TYR A 6 -7.84 1.53 -7.11
CA TYR A 6 -9.07 1.08 -7.76
C TYR A 6 -9.13 1.44 -9.25
N ASP A 7 -8.51 2.55 -9.66
CA ASP A 7 -8.50 3.01 -11.05
C ASP A 7 -7.59 2.17 -11.96
N HIS A 8 -6.74 1.31 -11.40
CA HIS A 8 -5.86 0.46 -12.18
C HIS A 8 -6.58 -0.80 -12.70
N ARG A 9 -7.50 -1.37 -11.92
CA ARG A 9 -8.19 -2.62 -12.26
C ARG A 9 -9.43 -2.36 -13.13
N TYR A 10 -9.48 -2.98 -14.31
CA TYR A 10 -10.69 -2.98 -15.13
C TYR A 10 -11.77 -3.89 -14.52
N ILE A 11 -13.02 -3.44 -14.61
CA ILE A 11 -14.18 -4.31 -14.40
C ILE A 11 -14.52 -5.08 -15.67
N ASP A 12 -15.22 -6.19 -15.48
CA ASP A 12 -15.79 -6.98 -16.57
C ASP A 12 -16.66 -6.11 -17.49
N GLU A 13 -16.62 -6.37 -18.79
CA GLU A 13 -17.31 -5.55 -19.79
C GLU A 13 -18.82 -5.52 -19.56
N ASP A 14 -19.40 -6.66 -19.16
CA ASP A 14 -20.83 -6.82 -18.89
C ASP A 14 -21.26 -6.06 -17.63
N SER A 15 -20.31 -5.77 -16.72
CA SER A 15 -20.59 -5.01 -15.50
C SER A 15 -20.53 -3.49 -15.70
N ARG A 16 -20.01 -3.00 -16.82
CA ARG A 16 -19.78 -1.56 -17.03
C ARG A 16 -21.07 -0.74 -17.04
N ASP A 17 -22.16 -1.31 -17.52
CA ASP A 17 -23.46 -0.65 -17.59
C ASP A 17 -24.20 -0.54 -16.26
N LEU A 18 -23.65 -1.11 -15.18
CA LEU A 18 -24.26 -1.11 -13.84
C LEU A 18 -23.79 0.05 -12.94
N THR A 19 -23.16 1.08 -13.50
CA THR A 19 -22.34 2.03 -12.72
C THR A 19 -23.14 3.21 -12.15
N PHE A 20 -23.26 4.35 -12.83
CA PHE A 20 -23.93 5.52 -12.25
C PHE A 20 -24.73 6.38 -13.24
N GLN A 21 -25.75 7.04 -12.72
CA GLN A 21 -26.59 7.99 -13.44
C GLN A 21 -26.47 9.37 -12.80
N THR A 22 -26.40 10.40 -13.65
CA THR A 22 -26.47 11.81 -13.25
C THR A 22 -27.74 12.45 -13.83
N PRO A 23 -28.14 13.66 -13.38
CA PRO A 23 -29.20 14.43 -14.04
C PRO A 23 -28.93 14.73 -15.53
N PHE A 24 -27.68 14.57 -15.98
CA PHE A 24 -27.26 14.80 -17.37
C PHE A 24 -27.18 13.51 -18.20
N GLY A 25 -27.47 12.34 -17.60
CA GLY A 25 -27.53 11.06 -18.31
C GLY A 25 -26.84 9.91 -17.57
N MET A 26 -26.86 8.75 -18.21
CA MET A 26 -26.13 7.57 -17.75
C MET A 26 -24.65 7.70 -18.12
N HIS A 27 -23.78 7.39 -17.16
CA HIS A 27 -22.33 7.34 -17.38
C HIS A 27 -21.82 5.95 -17.02
N ARG A 28 -20.62 5.64 -17.53
CA ARG A 28 -20.00 4.33 -17.40
C ARG A 28 -18.64 4.45 -16.71
N LEU A 29 -18.43 3.69 -15.64
CA LEU A 29 -17.07 3.37 -15.17
C LEU A 29 -16.56 2.13 -15.89
N VAL A 30 -15.26 2.14 -16.21
CA VAL A 30 -14.56 0.97 -16.77
C VAL A 30 -13.58 0.37 -15.76
N LYS A 31 -13.40 1.03 -14.61
CA LYS A 31 -12.50 0.66 -13.52
C LYS A 31 -13.30 0.29 -12.28
N LEU A 32 -12.63 -0.32 -11.29
CA LEU A 32 -13.29 -0.72 -10.05
C LEU A 32 -13.94 0.49 -9.37
N PRO A 33 -15.27 0.51 -9.21
CA PRO A 33 -15.95 1.58 -8.50
C PRO A 33 -15.75 1.44 -6.99
N MET A 34 -15.35 2.53 -6.33
CA MET A 34 -15.37 2.61 -4.88
C MET A 34 -16.82 2.49 -4.37
N GLY A 35 -17.02 1.68 -3.32
CA GLY A 35 -18.33 1.46 -2.70
C GLY A 35 -19.12 0.24 -3.21
N TRP A 36 -18.63 -0.48 -4.23
CA TRP A 36 -19.22 -1.78 -4.60
C TRP A 36 -18.75 -2.90 -3.67
N THR A 37 -19.65 -3.85 -3.38
CA THR A 37 -19.40 -4.99 -2.47
C THR A 37 -18.16 -5.80 -2.85
N ASN A 38 -17.92 -5.99 -4.15
CA ASN A 38 -16.81 -6.81 -4.63
C ASN A 38 -15.55 -6.00 -4.91
N SER A 39 -15.58 -4.67 -4.87
CA SER A 39 -14.40 -3.87 -5.22
C SER A 39 -13.27 -4.04 -4.21
N VAL A 40 -13.58 -4.01 -2.92
CA VAL A 40 -12.58 -4.19 -1.85
C VAL A 40 -11.87 -5.55 -1.93
N PRO A 41 -12.57 -6.71 -1.98
CA PRO A 41 -11.87 -7.99 -2.05
C PRO A 41 -11.04 -8.14 -3.35
N ILE A 42 -11.54 -7.70 -4.51
CA ILE A 42 -10.77 -7.75 -5.76
C ILE A 42 -9.50 -6.91 -5.65
N PHE A 43 -9.62 -5.67 -5.17
CA PHE A 43 -8.47 -4.79 -5.02
C PHE A 43 -7.47 -5.32 -3.98
N HIS A 44 -7.96 -5.85 -2.86
CA HIS A 44 -7.11 -6.43 -1.82
C HIS A 44 -6.36 -7.67 -2.31
N ASP A 45 -7.00 -8.53 -3.12
CA ASP A 45 -6.35 -9.67 -3.76
C ASP A 45 -5.26 -9.22 -4.73
N ASP A 46 -5.51 -8.18 -5.55
CA ASP A 46 -4.49 -7.62 -6.45
C ASP A 46 -3.28 -7.07 -5.65
N VAL A 47 -3.51 -6.31 -4.57
CA VAL A 47 -2.45 -5.75 -3.72
C VAL A 47 -1.63 -6.83 -3.02
N THR A 48 -2.31 -7.83 -2.43
CA THR A 48 -1.63 -8.94 -1.74
C THR A 48 -0.87 -9.84 -2.70
N PHE A 49 -1.36 -10.01 -3.93
CA PHE A 49 -0.63 -10.72 -4.97
C PHE A 49 0.66 -10.00 -5.38
N ILE A 50 0.61 -8.67 -5.56
CA ILE A 50 1.79 -7.84 -5.90
C ILE A 50 2.83 -7.90 -4.78
N LEU A 51 2.40 -7.77 -3.53
CA LEU A 51 3.28 -7.68 -2.36
C LEU A 51 3.54 -9.02 -1.68
N LYS A 52 3.22 -10.15 -2.32
CA LYS A 52 3.27 -11.48 -1.72
C LYS A 52 4.64 -11.83 -1.10
N ASP A 53 5.73 -11.39 -1.72
CA ASP A 53 7.10 -11.69 -1.28
C ASP A 53 7.51 -10.84 -0.07
N GLU A 54 6.78 -9.75 0.18
CA GLU A 54 6.98 -8.82 1.29
C GLU A 54 6.07 -9.12 2.48
N ILE A 55 5.02 -9.92 2.28
CA ILE A 55 4.06 -10.32 3.32
C ILE A 55 4.55 -11.57 4.05
N PRO A 56 4.42 -11.65 5.40
CA PRO A 56 4.00 -10.61 6.34
C PRO A 56 5.19 -9.82 6.91
N HIS A 57 6.40 -10.05 6.40
CA HIS A 57 7.64 -9.66 7.07
C HIS A 57 7.92 -8.16 6.97
N VAL A 58 7.66 -7.55 5.82
CA VAL A 58 7.87 -6.13 5.53
C VAL A 58 6.56 -5.35 5.57
N THR A 59 5.47 -5.93 5.09
CA THR A 59 4.14 -5.30 5.09
C THR A 59 3.02 -6.29 5.34
N ILE A 60 1.88 -5.81 5.82
CA ILE A 60 0.63 -6.55 5.87
C ILE A 60 -0.46 -5.60 5.36
N PRO A 61 -0.77 -5.62 4.04
CA PRO A 61 -1.81 -4.79 3.47
C PRO A 61 -3.15 -4.98 4.20
N TYR A 62 -3.93 -3.91 4.27
CA TYR A 62 -5.28 -3.92 4.80
C TYR A 62 -6.13 -2.92 4.02
N VAL A 63 -7.04 -3.44 3.19
CA VAL A 63 -7.88 -2.62 2.29
C VAL A 63 -6.99 -1.68 1.45
N ASP A 64 -7.07 -0.36 1.67
CA ASP A 64 -6.37 0.66 0.90
C ASP A 64 -5.00 1.04 1.51
N ASP A 65 -4.70 0.52 2.69
CA ASP A 65 -3.48 0.83 3.41
C ASP A 65 -2.46 -0.31 3.32
N VAL A 66 -1.22 0.07 3.02
CA VAL A 66 -0.05 -0.82 3.01
C VAL A 66 0.90 -0.35 4.11
N PRO A 67 0.73 -0.83 5.36
CA PRO A 67 1.62 -0.46 6.45
C PRO A 67 2.98 -1.13 6.29
N ILE A 68 4.04 -0.34 6.30
CA ILE A 68 5.42 -0.84 6.16
C ILE A 68 6.05 -0.94 7.54
N LYS A 69 6.58 -2.11 7.88
CA LYS A 69 7.22 -2.38 9.17
C LYS A 69 8.61 -1.76 9.21
N GLY A 70 8.94 -1.15 10.34
CA GLY A 70 10.32 -0.82 10.71
C GLY A 70 11.00 -2.02 11.40
N PRO A 71 12.29 -1.89 11.73
CA PRO A 71 12.96 -2.85 12.59
C PRO A 71 12.31 -2.90 13.98
N ALA A 72 12.48 -4.02 14.67
CA ALA A 72 11.82 -4.29 15.95
C ALA A 72 12.29 -3.37 17.09
N THR A 73 13.46 -2.73 16.96
CA THR A 73 14.03 -1.85 17.96
C THR A 73 14.49 -0.54 17.32
N ARG A 74 14.71 0.46 18.16
CA ARG A 74 15.32 1.74 17.75
C ARG A 74 16.83 1.76 17.97
N TYR A 75 17.42 0.66 18.44
CA TYR A 75 18.83 0.58 18.81
C TYR A 75 19.26 1.69 19.80
N GLU A 76 18.54 1.80 20.91
CA GLU A 76 18.82 2.79 21.96
C GLU A 76 20.14 2.48 22.67
N LEU A 77 20.94 3.52 22.91
CA LEU A 77 22.24 3.40 23.57
C LEU A 77 22.11 3.69 25.08
N PRO A 78 22.92 3.04 25.95
CA PRO A 78 22.84 3.23 27.41
C PRO A 78 23.03 4.67 27.90
N GLY A 79 23.70 5.53 27.13
CA GLY A 79 23.92 6.95 27.44
C GLY A 79 22.86 7.89 26.85
N GLY A 80 21.79 7.35 26.27
CA GLY A 80 20.83 8.10 25.46
C GLY A 80 21.23 8.15 23.99
N GLY A 81 20.27 8.47 23.13
CA GLY A 81 20.45 8.44 21.68
C GLY A 81 20.28 7.04 21.07
N TYR A 82 20.71 6.89 19.83
CA TYR A 82 20.43 5.71 19.00
C TYR A 82 21.67 5.33 18.18
N GLU A 83 21.81 4.07 17.81
CA GLU A 83 22.79 3.66 16.79
C GLU A 83 22.56 4.43 15.48
N THR A 84 23.66 4.72 14.79
CA THR A 84 23.69 5.42 13.50
C THR A 84 24.44 4.57 12.49
N ILE A 85 24.21 4.81 11.19
CA ILE A 85 24.90 4.05 10.16
C ILE A 85 26.38 4.50 10.05
N PRO A 86 27.33 3.58 9.78
CA PRO A 86 28.76 3.92 9.71
C PRO A 86 29.09 5.01 8.68
N GLU A 87 28.34 5.06 7.58
CA GLU A 87 28.55 5.98 6.46
C GLU A 87 28.12 7.41 6.79
N ASN A 88 27.14 7.57 7.69
CA ASN A 88 26.61 8.86 8.07
C ASN A 88 26.09 8.86 9.52
N PRO A 89 26.90 9.36 10.48
CA PRO A 89 26.53 9.46 11.89
C PRO A 89 25.32 10.35 12.20
N LYS A 90 24.77 11.07 11.21
CA LYS A 90 23.55 11.87 11.37
C LYS A 90 22.28 11.07 11.09
N ILE A 91 22.39 9.86 10.51
CA ILE A 91 21.25 9.01 10.17
C ILE A 91 21.16 7.88 11.19
N ARG A 92 20.03 7.80 11.87
CA ARG A 92 19.74 6.72 12.82
C ARG A 92 19.54 5.42 12.06
N ARG A 93 20.14 4.34 12.56
CA ARG A 93 20.12 3.03 11.92
C ARG A 93 18.70 2.53 11.61
N PHE A 94 17.79 2.62 12.58
CA PHE A 94 16.43 2.13 12.40
C PHE A 94 15.63 2.89 11.34
N VAL A 95 15.96 4.17 11.10
CA VAL A 95 15.35 4.97 10.02
C VAL A 95 15.87 4.49 8.66
N TRP A 96 17.17 4.25 8.56
CA TRP A 96 17.79 3.74 7.34
C TRP A 96 17.24 2.37 6.95
N GLU A 97 17.18 1.43 7.89
CA GLU A 97 16.62 0.09 7.65
C GLU A 97 15.14 0.16 7.25
N HIS A 98 14.35 1.04 7.88
CA HIS A 98 12.97 1.25 7.49
C HIS A 98 12.84 1.82 6.06
N MET A 99 13.71 2.74 5.64
CA MET A 99 13.72 3.23 4.25
C MET A 99 14.05 2.12 3.24
N GLY A 100 14.88 1.14 3.61
CA GLY A 100 15.09 -0.06 2.81
C GLY A 100 13.80 -0.86 2.60
N ASN A 101 13.01 -1.03 3.66
CA ASN A 101 11.69 -1.66 3.58
C ASN A 101 10.71 -0.84 2.73
N VAL A 102 10.72 0.49 2.84
CA VAL A 102 9.92 1.38 2.00
C VAL A 102 10.25 1.20 0.52
N ASN A 103 11.54 1.11 0.19
CA ASN A 103 11.99 0.91 -1.18
C ASN A 103 11.48 -0.41 -1.78
N ARG A 104 11.44 -1.49 -0.99
CA ARG A 104 10.93 -2.80 -1.45
C ARG A 104 9.43 -2.80 -1.77
N VAL A 105 8.66 -1.94 -1.13
CA VAL A 105 7.20 -1.87 -1.31
C VAL A 105 6.79 -0.87 -2.39
N ILE A 106 7.58 0.19 -2.61
CA ILE A 106 7.24 1.29 -3.52
C ILE A 106 7.87 1.17 -4.92
N GLN A 107 9.03 0.51 -5.07
CA GLN A 107 9.71 0.32 -6.36
C GLN A 107 9.09 -0.82 -7.16
#